data_AF-A0A383DD96-F1
#
_entry.id   AF-A0A383DD96-F1
#
_cell.length_a   1.000
_cell.length_b   1.000
_cell.length_c   1.000
_cell.angle_alpha   90.00
_cell.angle_beta   90.00
_cell.angle_gamma   90.00
#
_symmetry.space_group_name_H-M   'P 1'
#
loop_
_entity.id
_entity.type
_entity.pdbx_description
1 polymer ?
#
loop_
_entity_poly.entity_id
_entity_poly.type
_entity_poly.pdbx_seq_one_letter_code
_entity_poly.pdbx_strand_id
1 'polypeptide(L)'
;MNVELRKTFQFEAAHSLPNLPENHKCHRLHGHSFKVDVVMTGECDERLGWLMDYAEIGEAFDPIRKRLDHHHLNEIEGLKNPTSENIARWIWNEL
;
A
#
# COMPACT_ATOMS: atom_id res chain seq x y z
N MET A 1 2.19 -27.91 -1.68
CA MET A 1 1.13 -27.22 -2.48
C MET A 1 1.45 -25.75 -2.42
N ASN A 2 1.71 -25.11 -3.55
CA ASN A 2 1.97 -23.66 -3.57
C ASN A 2 0.64 -22.91 -3.44
N VAL A 3 0.55 -21.98 -2.50
CA VAL A 3 -0.65 -21.21 -2.19
C VAL A 3 -0.38 -19.71 -2.28
N GLU A 4 -1.44 -18.92 -2.46
CA GLU A 4 -1.42 -17.47 -2.33
C GLU A 4 -2.18 -17.07 -1.06
N LEU A 5 -1.55 -16.24 -0.23
CA LEU A 5 -2.16 -15.61 0.93
C LEU A 5 -2.27 -14.11 0.69
N ARG A 6 -3.43 -13.53 0.96
CA ARG A 6 -3.70 -12.10 0.74
C ARG A 6 -4.31 -11.46 1.97
N LYS A 7 -3.76 -10.33 2.39
CA LYS A 7 -4.35 -9.46 3.42
C LYS A 7 -4.57 -8.07 2.85
N THR A 8 -5.81 -7.59 2.94
CA THR A 8 -6.18 -6.25 2.48
C THR A 8 -6.11 -5.26 3.65
N PHE A 9 -5.48 -4.13 3.42
CA PHE A 9 -5.43 -2.99 4.32
C PHE A 9 -6.12 -1.79 3.70
N GLN A 10 -6.60 -0.87 4.54
CA GLN A 10 -7.18 0.40 4.13
C GLN A 10 -6.45 1.55 4.83
N PHE A 11 -6.28 2.66 4.12
CA PHE A 11 -5.82 3.92 4.68
C PHE A 11 -6.51 5.09 3.98
N GLU A 12 -6.70 6.20 4.71
CA GLU A 12 -7.35 7.40 4.19
C GLU A 12 -6.28 8.45 3.93
N ALA A 13 -6.12 8.94 2.71
CA ALA A 13 -5.07 9.93 2.42
C ALA A 13 -5.46 10.96 1.36
N ALA A 14 -4.83 12.12 1.44
CA ALA A 14 -4.92 13.15 0.42
C ALA A 14 -3.73 13.08 -0.54
N HIS A 15 -3.96 13.40 -1.81
CA HIS A 15 -2.89 13.58 -2.79
C HIS A 15 -3.29 14.49 -3.96
N SER A 16 -2.31 14.83 -4.78
CA SER A 16 -2.49 15.40 -6.12
C SER A 16 -1.48 14.77 -7.09
N LEU A 17 -1.77 14.81 -8.39
CA LEU A 17 -0.90 14.29 -9.44
C LEU A 17 -0.29 15.45 -10.24
N PRO A 18 0.87 15.98 -9.82
CA PRO A 18 1.41 17.25 -10.34
C PRO A 18 1.87 17.18 -11.80
N ASN A 19 2.14 15.97 -12.31
CA ASN A 19 2.61 15.77 -13.68
C ASN A 19 1.48 15.72 -14.72
N LEU A 20 0.21 15.76 -14.28
CA LEU A 20 -0.94 15.83 -15.19
C LEU A 20 -1.19 17.27 -15.64
N PRO A 21 -1.87 17.49 -16.78
CA PRO A 21 -2.27 18.83 -17.20
C PRO A 21 -3.02 19.60 -16.10
N GLU A 22 -2.81 20.91 -16.00
CA GLU A 22 -3.41 21.76 -14.95
C GLU A 22 -4.96 21.68 -14.90
N ASN A 23 -5.59 21.48 -16.06
CA ASN A 23 -7.05 21.33 -16.17
C ASN A 23 -7.56 19.92 -15.82
N HIS A 24 -6.68 18.95 -15.60
CA HIS A 24 -7.07 17.58 -15.26
C HIS A 24 -7.55 17.49 -13.81
N LYS A 25 -8.63 16.73 -13.56
CA LYS A 25 -9.26 16.66 -12.23
C LYS A 25 -8.31 16.23 -11.11
N CYS A 26 -7.38 15.31 -11.39
CA CYS A 26 -6.43 14.78 -10.41
C CYS A 26 -5.21 15.70 -10.17
N HIS A 27 -5.05 16.78 -10.94
CA HIS A 27 -4.05 17.80 -10.64
C HIS A 27 -4.43 18.58 -9.37
N ARG A 28 -5.75 18.69 -9.08
CA ARG A 28 -6.25 19.29 -7.85
C ARG A 28 -5.96 18.39 -6.64
N LEU A 29 -5.81 19.02 -5.48
CA LEU A 29 -5.81 18.30 -4.21
C LEU A 29 -7.15 17.58 -4.02
N HIS A 30 -7.07 16.28 -3.75
CA HIS A 30 -8.20 15.42 -3.45
C HIS A 30 -7.73 14.27 -2.55
N GLY A 31 -8.58 13.30 -2.24
CA GLY A 31 -8.20 12.13 -1.45
C GLY A 31 -9.05 10.92 -1.75
N HIS A 32 -8.62 9.77 -1.22
CA HIS A 32 -9.31 8.49 -1.37
C HIS A 32 -9.22 7.67 -0.10
N SER A 33 -10.17 6.75 0.04
CA SER A 33 -10.05 5.55 0.86
C SER A 33 -9.27 4.50 0.08
N PHE A 34 -7.94 4.51 0.21
CA PHE A 34 -7.05 3.60 -0.51
C PHE A 34 -7.14 2.19 0.07
N LYS A 35 -7.05 1.19 -0.82
CA LYS A 35 -6.91 -0.22 -0.43
C LYS A 35 -5.61 -0.79 -0.99
N VAL A 36 -4.93 -1.57 -0.17
CA VAL A 36 -3.66 -2.24 -0.51
C VAL A 36 -3.82 -3.72 -0.21
N ASP A 37 -3.59 -4.56 -1.22
CA ASP A 37 -3.47 -6.00 -1.04
C ASP A 37 -1.99 -6.34 -0.87
N VAL A 38 -1.63 -6.88 0.30
CA VAL A 38 -0.31 -7.49 0.52
C VAL A 38 -0.45 -8.98 0.28
N VAL A 39 0.35 -9.49 -0.65
CA VAL A 39 0.23 -10.86 -1.18
C VAL A 39 1.54 -11.61 -1.01
N MET A 40 1.46 -12.80 -0.43
CA MET A 40 2.58 -13.72 -0.27
C MET A 40 2.24 -15.02 -1.00
N THR A 41 3.25 -15.62 -1.64
CA THR A 41 3.12 -16.92 -2.28
C THR A 41 4.16 -17.86 -1.72
N GLY A 42 3.81 -19.12 -1.53
CA GLY A 42 4.73 -20.11 -1.00
C GLY A 42 4.04 -21.40 -0.60
N GLU A 43 4.80 -22.28 0.05
CA GLU A 43 4.29 -23.54 0.56
C GLU A 43 3.78 -23.37 1.99
N CYS A 44 2.71 -24.10 2.33
CA CYS A 44 2.30 -24.17 3.73
C CYS A 44 3.33 -24.95 4.57
N ASP A 45 3.56 -24.49 5.79
CA ASP A 45 4.27 -25.24 6.81
C ASP A 45 3.57 -26.59 7.04
N GLU A 46 4.33 -27.69 7.01
CA GLU A 46 3.78 -29.05 7.09
C GLU A 46 3.08 -29.36 8.42
N ARG A 47 3.49 -28.69 9.50
CA ARG A 47 2.95 -28.92 10.85
C ARG A 47 1.77 -28.01 11.15
N LEU A 48 1.87 -26.74 10.77
CA LEU A 48 0.89 -25.70 11.08
C LEU A 48 -0.21 -25.60 10.02
N GLY A 49 0.07 -26.03 8.78
CA GLY A 49 -0.91 -26.09 7.70
C GLY A 49 -1.20 -24.74 7.02
N TRP A 50 -0.42 -23.70 7.29
CA TRP A 50 -0.57 -22.36 6.73
C TRP A 50 0.75 -21.83 6.14
N LEU A 51 0.66 -20.79 5.31
CA LEU A 51 1.85 -20.12 4.76
C LEU A 51 2.51 -19.19 5.80
N MET A 52 1.70 -18.35 6.45
CA MET A 52 2.15 -17.32 7.41
C MET A 52 0.96 -16.88 8.26
N ASP A 53 1.22 -16.40 9.48
CA ASP A 53 0.17 -15.82 10.33
C ASP A 53 -0.29 -14.45 9.76
N TYR A 54 -1.59 -14.23 9.71
CA TYR A 54 -2.15 -12.93 9.34
C TYR A 54 -1.75 -11.80 10.29
N ALA A 55 -1.49 -12.08 11.55
CA ALA A 55 -1.02 -11.09 12.52
C ALA A 55 0.36 -10.54 12.11
N GLU A 56 1.30 -11.41 11.75
CA GLU A 56 2.66 -11.04 11.33
C GLU A 56 2.65 -10.13 10.10
N ILE A 57 1.80 -10.41 9.11
CA ILE A 57 1.60 -9.52 7.95
C ILE A 57 1.09 -8.15 8.39
N GLY A 58 0.22 -8.11 9.40
CA GLY A 58 -0.26 -6.87 10.00
C GLY A 58 0.83 -6.07 10.67
N GLU A 59 1.65 -6.73 11.50
CA GLU A 59 2.75 -6.11 12.22
C GLU A 59 3.82 -5.56 11.27
N ALA A 60 4.15 -6.29 10.20
CA ALA A 60 5.07 -5.84 9.17
C ALA A 60 4.54 -4.62 8.40
N PHE A 61 3.25 -4.59 8.06
CA PHE A 61 2.67 -3.51 7.25
C PHE A 61 2.29 -2.27 8.07
N ASP A 62 2.01 -2.38 9.37
CA ASP A 62 1.49 -1.26 10.17
C ASP A 62 2.41 -0.02 10.23
N PRO A 63 3.76 -0.14 10.35
CA PRO A 63 4.65 1.01 10.26
C PRO A 63 4.56 1.77 8.93
N ILE A 64 4.39 1.04 7.82
CA ILE A 64 4.20 1.61 6.48
C ILE A 64 2.83 2.30 6.40
N ARG A 65 1.78 1.60 6.83
CA ARG A 65 0.40 2.13 6.86
C ARG A 65 0.31 3.42 7.66
N LYS A 66 0.97 3.51 8.82
CA LYS A 66 0.97 4.72 9.68
C LYS A 66 1.60 5.95 9.00
N ARG A 67 2.52 5.76 8.05
CA ARG A 67 3.11 6.85 7.26
C ARG A 67 2.17 7.33 6.15
N LEU A 68 1.22 6.49 5.73
CA LEU A 68 0.27 6.77 4.65
C LEU A 68 -1.08 7.28 5.18
N ASP A 69 -1.59 6.66 6.25
CA ASP A 69 -2.92 6.88 6.80
C ASP A 69 -3.04 8.26 7.47
N HIS A 70 -4.08 9.01 7.10
CA HIS A 70 -4.35 10.38 7.49
C HIS A 70 -3.23 11.38 7.14
N HIS A 71 -2.48 11.13 6.06
CA HIS A 71 -1.40 12.01 5.59
C HIS A 71 -1.63 12.56 4.16
N HIS A 72 -0.85 13.56 3.80
CA HIS A 72 -0.74 14.08 2.44
C HIS A 72 0.42 13.38 1.71
N LEU A 73 0.09 12.49 0.76
CA LEU A 73 1.07 11.56 0.18
C LEU A 73 2.24 12.26 -0.55
N ASN A 74 2.00 13.43 -1.14
CA ASN A 74 3.02 14.17 -1.88
C ASN A 74 4.19 14.66 -0.98
N GLU A 75 3.99 14.73 0.34
CA GLU A 75 5.02 15.14 1.32
C GLU A 75 5.93 13.98 1.74
N ILE A 76 5.56 12.75 1.41
CA ILE A 76 6.36 11.56 1.72
C ILE A 76 7.49 11.44 0.70
N GLU A 77 8.72 11.28 1.18
CA GLU A 77 9.87 11.05 0.31
C GLU A 77 9.67 9.80 -0.56
N GLY A 78 9.88 9.94 -1.87
CA GLY A 78 9.57 8.91 -2.86
C GLY A 78 8.16 8.96 -3.45
N LEU A 79 7.24 9.78 -2.90
CA LEU A 79 5.83 9.87 -3.35
C LEU A 79 5.41 11.26 -3.87
N LYS A 80 6.35 12.06 -4.38
CA LYS A 80 6.05 13.38 -4.96
C LYS A 80 5.00 13.35 -6.09
N ASN A 81 4.91 12.24 -6.84
CA ASN A 81 3.86 11.97 -7.84
C ASN A 81 3.13 10.65 -7.49
N PRO A 82 2.19 10.67 -6.54
CA PRO A 82 1.61 9.49 -5.90
C PRO A 82 0.47 8.87 -6.73
N THR A 83 0.79 8.38 -7.93
CA THR A 83 -0.13 7.50 -8.67
C THR A 83 -0.25 6.14 -7.97
N SER A 84 -1.28 5.36 -8.29
CA SER A 84 -1.43 4.01 -7.73
C SER A 84 -0.21 3.13 -7.94
N GLU A 85 0.44 3.22 -9.10
CA GLU A 85 1.65 2.47 -9.45
C GLU A 85 2.86 2.90 -8.61
N ASN A 86 3.02 4.21 -8.39
CA ASN A 86 4.13 4.72 -7.57
C ASN A 86 3.91 4.42 -6.09
N ILE A 87 2.68 4.51 -5.59
CA ILE A 87 2.32 4.09 -4.23
C ILE A 87 2.61 2.60 -4.05
N ALA A 88 2.18 1.75 -4.99
CA ALA A 88 2.42 0.31 -4.91
C ALA A 88 3.91 -0.03 -4.91
N ARG A 89 4.71 0.60 -5.78
CA ARG A 89 6.17 0.41 -5.81
C ARG A 89 6.83 0.90 -4.53
N TRP A 90 6.41 2.04 -4.02
CA TRP A 90 6.95 2.59 -2.79
C TRP A 90 6.67 1.67 -1.60
N ILE A 91 5.42 1.19 -1.48
CA ILE A 91 5.04 0.20 -0.46
C ILE A 91 5.90 -1.05 -0.57
N TRP A 92 6.08 -1.57 -1.80
CA TRP A 92 6.92 -2.76 -2.04
C TRP A 92 8.37 -2.57 -1.59
N ASN A 93 8.94 -1.37 -1.77
CA ASN A 93 10.33 -1.11 -1.39
C ASN A 93 10.52 -0.93 0.13
N GLU A 94 9.44 -0.60 0.85
CA GLU A 94 9.46 -0.41 2.31
C GLU A 94 9.11 -1.70 3.08
N LEU A 95 8.56 -2.70 2.40
CA LEU A 95 8.14 -4.00 2.94
C LEU A 95 9.27 -5.03 2.86
#